data_AF-A0A2W4L6I5-F1
#
_entry.id   AF-A0A2W4L6I5-F1
#
_cell.length_a   1.000
_cell.length_b   1.000
_cell.length_c   1.000
_cell.angle_alpha   90.00
_cell.angle_beta   90.00
_cell.angle_gamma   90.00
#
_symmetry.space_group_name_H-M   'P 1'
#
loop_
_entity.id
_entity.type
_entity.pdbx_description
1 polymer ?
#
loop_
_entity_poly.entity_id
_entity_poly.type
_entity_poly.pdbx_seq_one_letter_code
_entity_poly.pdbx_strand_id
1 'polypeptide(L)'
;MRRFLVDSLEGEEALLVGERLHHLAHVLRLGPGTEVELFDGRGGCRRGTVVEVGETQARVALGAWRSAPAAAPVTLAQGLLKADKLEWVIQKATEVGAARVVPLQLERSVVRLEPSRVPDRLRRWQRIAEEAARQSGRADVPVVEAPTSLEAFLDAAGARGEKVALLWEGEREGLRLGEWVEGARGGPLAIVVGPEGGLTEKEVAQVRERGAPVVGLGSRILRAETAAIAALSVVLHRLGELG
;
A
#
# COMPACT_ATOMS: atom_id res chain seq x y z
N MET A 1 4.70 11.02 -17.03
CA MET A 1 3.39 11.06 -16.33
C MET A 1 3.23 12.42 -15.65
N ARG A 2 2.12 13.12 -15.83
CA ARG A 2 1.89 14.51 -15.35
C ARG A 2 0.84 14.56 -14.23
N ARG A 3 1.05 13.78 -13.17
CA ARG A 3 0.15 13.65 -12.01
C ARG A 3 0.73 14.33 -10.78
N PHE A 4 -0.08 15.04 -10.01
CA PHE A 4 0.34 15.72 -8.78
C PHE A 4 -0.63 15.44 -7.63
N LEU A 5 -0.09 15.05 -6.48
CA LEU A 5 -0.84 14.90 -5.24
C LEU A 5 -1.10 16.29 -4.63
N VAL A 6 -2.36 16.60 -4.34
CA VAL A 6 -2.80 17.87 -3.76
C VAL A 6 -3.58 17.62 -2.48
N ASP A 7 -3.61 18.60 -1.59
CA ASP A 7 -4.23 18.44 -0.28
C ASP A 7 -5.77 18.57 -0.35
N SER A 8 -6.28 19.24 -1.41
CA SER A 8 -7.70 19.38 -1.70
C SER A 8 -7.94 19.46 -3.23
N LEU A 9 -9.09 18.95 -3.66
CA LEU A 9 -9.62 19.04 -5.04
C LEU A 9 -10.88 19.91 -5.12
N GLU A 10 -11.21 20.62 -4.05
CA GLU A 10 -12.37 21.51 -3.98
C GLU A 10 -12.09 22.87 -4.63
N GLY A 11 -13.16 23.55 -5.05
CA GLY A 11 -13.08 24.86 -5.71
C GLY A 11 -12.67 24.79 -7.19
N GLU A 12 -12.14 25.91 -7.67
CA GLU A 12 -11.81 26.12 -9.09
C GLU A 12 -10.31 25.98 -9.39
N GLU A 13 -9.43 26.02 -8.38
CA GLU A 13 -7.99 26.02 -8.57
C GLU A 13 -7.24 25.26 -7.46
N ALA A 14 -6.09 24.70 -7.81
CA ALA A 14 -5.13 24.12 -6.88
C ALA A 14 -3.77 24.80 -6.99
N LEU A 15 -3.08 24.91 -5.86
CA LEU A 15 -1.73 25.47 -5.77
C LEU A 15 -0.70 24.35 -5.59
N LEU A 16 0.30 24.35 -6.46
CA LEU A 16 1.45 23.46 -6.36
C LEU A 16 2.64 24.24 -5.81
N VAL A 17 3.17 23.81 -4.68
CA VAL A 17 4.27 24.45 -3.95
C VAL A 17 5.38 23.45 -3.65
N GLY A 18 6.57 23.96 -3.29
CA GLY A 18 7.70 23.14 -2.84
C GLY A 18 8.12 22.09 -3.88
N GLU A 19 8.19 20.82 -3.47
CA GLU A 19 8.60 19.72 -4.35
C GLU A 19 7.69 19.55 -5.57
N ARG A 20 6.39 19.84 -5.43
CA ARG A 20 5.39 19.73 -6.52
C ARG A 20 5.64 20.79 -7.59
N LEU A 21 5.92 22.01 -7.18
CA LEU A 21 6.35 23.08 -8.08
C LEU A 21 7.66 22.73 -8.77
N HIS A 22 8.65 22.27 -8.01
CA HIS A 22 9.95 21.90 -8.59
C HIS A 22 9.82 20.80 -9.64
N HIS A 23 9.02 19.77 -9.35
CA HIS A 23 8.74 18.69 -10.28
C HIS A 23 8.01 19.21 -11.54
N LEU A 24 7.02 20.10 -11.39
CA LEU A 24 6.32 20.70 -12.52
C LEU A 24 7.24 21.59 -13.40
N ALA A 25 7.96 22.52 -12.78
CA ALA A 25 8.65 23.61 -13.46
C ALA A 25 10.06 23.23 -13.92
N HIS A 26 10.82 22.46 -13.14
CA HIS A 26 12.22 22.17 -13.43
C HIS A 26 12.44 20.77 -13.99
N VAL A 27 11.71 19.78 -13.49
CA VAL A 27 11.83 18.38 -13.96
C VAL A 27 11.02 18.17 -15.22
N LEU A 28 9.71 18.48 -15.18
CA LEU A 28 8.81 18.29 -16.31
C LEU A 28 8.75 19.49 -17.25
N ARG A 29 9.17 20.68 -16.78
CA ARG A 29 9.18 21.94 -17.54
C ARG A 29 7.83 22.28 -18.17
N LEU A 30 6.75 22.06 -17.42
CA LEU A 30 5.40 22.37 -17.88
C LEU A 30 5.14 23.87 -17.75
N GLY A 31 4.42 24.44 -18.71
CA GLY A 31 4.04 25.86 -18.72
C GLY A 31 2.52 26.06 -18.80
N PRO A 32 2.06 27.33 -18.81
CA PRO A 32 0.65 27.66 -18.97
C PRO A 32 -0.02 26.97 -20.17
N GLY A 33 -1.28 26.57 -20.00
CA GLY A 33 -2.04 25.79 -20.98
C GLY A 33 -1.76 24.29 -20.97
N THR A 34 -0.76 23.82 -20.21
CA THR A 34 -0.44 22.39 -20.15
C THR A 34 -1.43 21.62 -19.28
N GLU A 35 -1.88 20.47 -19.77
CA GLU A 35 -2.77 19.60 -19.00
C GLU A 35 -2.01 18.68 -18.07
N VAL A 36 -2.55 18.58 -16.86
CA VAL A 36 -2.07 17.75 -15.77
C VAL A 36 -3.25 17.02 -15.12
N GLU A 37 -2.95 16.09 -14.23
CA GLU A 37 -3.94 15.41 -13.43
C GLU A 37 -3.62 15.63 -11.95
N LEU A 38 -4.65 15.97 -11.18
CA LEU A 38 -4.55 16.25 -9.76
C LEU A 38 -5.34 15.19 -9.01
N PHE A 39 -4.75 14.63 -7.95
CA PHE A 39 -5.39 13.63 -7.10
C PHE A 39 -5.14 13.95 -5.63
N ASP A 40 -6.04 13.53 -4.75
CA ASP A 40 -6.00 13.85 -3.30
C ASP A 40 -5.47 12.71 -2.43
N GLY A 41 -5.17 11.56 -3.03
CA GLY A 41 -4.74 10.36 -2.32
C GLY A 41 -5.85 9.67 -1.53
N ARG A 42 -7.10 10.14 -1.66
CA ARG A 42 -8.31 9.59 -1.02
C ARG A 42 -9.30 9.01 -2.02
N GLY A 43 -8.89 8.91 -3.30
CA GLY A 43 -9.70 8.41 -4.41
C GLY A 43 -10.24 9.51 -5.32
N GLY A 44 -10.08 10.78 -4.96
CA GLY A 44 -10.45 11.92 -5.79
C GLY A 44 -9.42 12.16 -6.89
N CYS A 45 -9.91 12.47 -8.09
CA CYS A 45 -9.07 12.81 -9.24
C CYS A 45 -9.77 13.82 -10.15
N ARG A 46 -9.06 14.88 -10.56
CA ARG A 46 -9.55 15.91 -11.49
C ARG A 46 -8.53 16.18 -12.59
N ARG A 47 -9.02 16.51 -13.79
CA ARG A 47 -8.18 17.14 -14.83
C ARG A 47 -7.78 18.52 -14.35
N GLY A 48 -6.56 18.95 -14.65
CA GLY A 48 -6.09 20.29 -14.37
C GLY A 48 -5.43 20.93 -15.58
N THR A 49 -5.49 22.25 -15.67
CA THR A 49 -4.75 23.04 -16.67
C THR A 49 -3.85 24.02 -15.95
N VAL A 50 -2.54 23.95 -16.20
CA VAL A 50 -1.58 24.91 -15.64
C VAL A 50 -1.96 26.30 -16.14
N VAL A 51 -2.24 27.23 -15.23
CA VAL A 51 -2.56 28.62 -15.57
C VAL A 51 -1.31 29.47 -15.50
N GLU A 52 -0.48 29.23 -14.48
CA GLU A 52 0.67 30.07 -14.17
C GLU A 52 1.74 29.27 -13.44
N VAL A 53 3.00 29.57 -13.74
CA VAL A 53 4.16 28.99 -13.05
C VAL A 53 5.01 30.16 -12.56
N GLY A 54 4.93 30.43 -11.26
CA GLY A 54 5.76 31.44 -10.59
C GLY A 54 6.98 30.82 -9.91
N GLU A 55 7.72 31.66 -9.19
CA GLU A 55 8.94 31.24 -8.48
C GLU A 55 8.65 30.37 -7.25
N THR A 56 7.54 30.65 -6.54
CA THR A 56 7.19 29.98 -5.27
C THR A 56 5.98 29.07 -5.35
N GLN A 57 5.13 29.24 -6.37
CA GLN A 57 3.95 28.41 -6.61
C GLN A 57 3.58 28.33 -8.10
N ALA A 58 2.91 27.24 -8.47
CA ALA A 58 2.19 27.12 -9.74
C ALA A 58 0.69 26.99 -9.47
N ARG A 59 -0.11 27.64 -10.29
CA ARG A 59 -1.58 27.63 -10.19
C ARG A 59 -2.16 26.76 -11.29
N VAL A 60 -3.04 25.85 -10.91
CA VAL A 60 -3.66 24.89 -11.81
C VAL A 60 -5.18 25.02 -11.69
N ALA A 61 -5.85 25.37 -12.78
CA ALA A 61 -7.30 25.40 -12.83
C ALA A 61 -7.85 23.96 -12.80
N LEU A 62 -8.81 23.71 -11.93
CA LEU A 62 -9.44 22.42 -11.71
C LEU A 62 -10.60 22.23 -12.71
N GLY A 63 -10.47 21.22 -13.56
CA GLY A 63 -11.47 20.82 -14.54
C GLY A 63 -12.39 19.70 -14.05
N ALA A 64 -12.86 18.87 -14.99
CA ALA A 64 -13.78 17.78 -14.70
C ALA A 64 -13.19 16.70 -13.77
N TRP A 65 -14.06 16.10 -12.95
CA TRP A 65 -13.75 14.90 -12.20
C TRP A 65 -13.47 13.72 -13.12
N ARG A 66 -12.50 12.88 -12.72
CA ARG A 66 -12.23 11.61 -13.36
C ARG A 66 -12.67 10.48 -12.43
N SER A 67 -13.36 9.51 -13.02
CA SER A 67 -13.66 8.26 -12.32
C SER A 67 -12.36 7.52 -12.02
N ALA A 68 -12.15 7.18 -10.76
CA ALA A 68 -11.14 6.24 -10.31
C ALA A 68 -11.85 5.12 -9.54
N PRO A 69 -11.56 3.84 -9.81
CA PRO A 69 -12.11 2.76 -9.02
C PRO A 69 -11.66 2.91 -7.56
N ALA A 70 -12.56 2.63 -6.63
CA ALA A 70 -12.21 2.56 -5.22
C ALA A 70 -11.27 1.37 -5.01
N ALA A 71 -10.19 1.55 -4.24
CA ALA A 71 -9.30 0.44 -3.94
C ALA A 71 -10.02 -0.62 -3.10
N ALA A 72 -9.85 -1.90 -3.46
CA ALA A 72 -10.30 -2.98 -2.61
C ALA A 72 -9.61 -2.89 -1.24
N PRO A 73 -10.36 -3.08 -0.13
CA PRO A 73 -9.84 -2.91 1.22
C PRO A 73 -8.97 -4.11 1.64
N VAL A 74 -7.80 -4.25 1.00
CA VAL A 74 -6.83 -5.32 1.24
C VAL A 74 -5.62 -4.74 1.98
N THR A 75 -5.38 -5.23 3.19
CA THR A 75 -4.21 -4.93 4.02
C THR A 75 -3.11 -5.97 3.79
N LEU A 76 -1.90 -5.52 3.48
CA LEU A 76 -0.69 -6.33 3.55
C LEU A 76 0.01 -6.11 4.89
N ALA A 77 0.02 -7.12 5.76
CA ALA A 77 0.82 -7.12 6.97
C ALA A 77 2.14 -7.85 6.70
N GLN A 78 3.24 -7.11 6.64
CA GLN A 78 4.54 -7.60 6.18
C GLN A 78 5.53 -7.62 7.34
N GLY A 79 6.06 -8.80 7.67
CA GLY A 79 7.21 -8.96 8.55
C GLY A 79 8.37 -8.07 8.12
N LEU A 80 8.96 -7.33 9.06
CA LEU A 80 10.03 -6.38 8.79
C LEU A 80 11.19 -7.06 8.05
N LEU A 81 11.44 -6.57 6.85
CA LEU A 81 12.56 -6.94 5.99
C LEU A 81 13.71 -5.95 6.15
N LYS A 82 14.85 -6.28 5.53
CA LYS A 82 15.89 -5.26 5.28
C LYS A 82 15.31 -4.07 4.52
N ALA A 83 15.84 -2.87 4.80
CA ALA A 83 15.21 -1.60 4.42
C ALA A 83 14.90 -1.49 2.92
N ASP A 84 15.84 -1.88 2.06
CA ASP A 84 15.70 -1.90 0.61
C ASP A 84 14.53 -2.79 0.15
N LYS A 85 14.38 -3.97 0.75
CA LYS A 85 13.31 -4.90 0.43
C LYS A 85 11.95 -4.43 0.90
N LEU A 86 11.85 -3.89 2.11
CA LEU A 86 10.57 -3.39 2.61
C LEU A 86 10.08 -2.18 1.78
N GLU A 87 11.00 -1.28 1.42
CA GLU A 87 10.72 -0.16 0.53
C GLU A 87 10.23 -0.64 -0.85
N TRP A 88 10.85 -1.69 -1.39
CA TRP A 88 10.38 -2.33 -2.62
C TRP A 88 8.99 -2.95 -2.46
N VAL A 89 8.71 -3.63 -1.35
CA VAL A 89 7.38 -4.21 -1.06
C VAL A 89 6.34 -3.11 -0.97
N ILE A 90 6.60 -2.00 -0.29
CA ILE A 90 5.66 -0.86 -0.20
C ILE A 90 5.37 -0.28 -1.59
N GLN A 91 6.41 -0.07 -2.39
CA GLN A 91 6.25 0.42 -3.76
C GLN A 91 5.37 -0.53 -4.58
N LYS A 92 5.69 -1.83 -4.59
CA LYS A 92 4.97 -2.81 -5.42
C LYS A 92 3.60 -3.17 -4.89
N ALA A 93 3.40 -3.22 -3.58
CA ALA A 93 2.07 -3.35 -2.99
C ALA A 93 1.17 -2.16 -3.37
N THR A 94 1.74 -0.96 -3.43
CA THR A 94 1.02 0.22 -3.93
C THR A 94 0.66 0.06 -5.40
N GLU A 95 1.60 -0.31 -6.27
CA GLU A 95 1.32 -0.50 -7.70
C GLU A 95 0.25 -1.57 -7.95
N VAL A 96 0.26 -2.65 -7.16
CA VAL A 96 -0.63 -3.80 -7.32
C VAL A 96 -2.04 -3.52 -6.80
N GLY A 97 -2.21 -2.61 -5.83
CA GLY A 97 -3.54 -2.19 -5.36
C GLY A 97 -3.83 -2.48 -3.87
N ALA A 98 -2.81 -2.68 -3.03
CA ALA A 98 -3.04 -2.75 -1.58
C ALA A 98 -3.63 -1.43 -1.07
N ALA A 99 -4.58 -1.49 -0.14
CA ALA A 99 -5.13 -0.30 0.53
C ALA A 99 -4.30 0.13 1.75
N ARG A 100 -3.60 -0.83 2.36
CA ARG A 100 -2.79 -0.60 3.56
C ARG A 100 -1.59 -1.52 3.60
N VAL A 101 -0.46 -1.02 4.11
CA VAL A 101 0.72 -1.81 4.43
C VAL A 101 1.07 -1.64 5.91
N VAL A 102 1.11 -2.74 6.66
CA VAL A 102 1.43 -2.76 8.09
C VAL A 102 2.73 -3.54 8.31
N PRO A 103 3.84 -2.89 8.65
CA PRO A 103 5.07 -3.59 9.01
C PRO A 103 4.91 -4.32 10.35
N LEU A 104 5.30 -5.59 10.41
CA LEU A 104 5.24 -6.40 11.63
C LEU A 104 6.64 -6.68 12.17
N GLN A 105 6.84 -6.37 13.45
CA GLN A 105 8.02 -6.84 14.18
C GLN A 105 7.78 -8.28 14.62
N LEU A 106 8.30 -9.22 13.85
CA LEU A 106 8.19 -10.66 14.12
C LEU A 106 9.45 -11.19 14.81
N GLU A 107 9.39 -12.41 15.34
CA GLU A 107 10.47 -13.01 16.11
C GLU A 107 11.74 -13.16 15.28
N ARG A 108 11.59 -13.61 14.03
CA ARG A 108 12.69 -13.84 13.09
C ARG A 108 12.97 -12.67 12.14
N SER A 109 12.44 -11.49 12.43
CA SER A 109 12.84 -10.26 11.74
C SER A 109 14.27 -9.90 12.13
N VAL A 110 15.18 -9.87 11.15
CA VAL A 110 16.57 -9.46 11.34
C VAL A 110 16.66 -7.98 11.74
N VAL A 111 15.75 -7.16 11.21
CA VAL A 111 15.66 -5.74 11.52
C VAL A 111 14.89 -5.55 12.82
N ARG A 112 15.49 -4.79 13.73
CA ARG A 112 14.86 -4.22 14.92
C ARG A 112 14.88 -2.70 14.77
N LEU A 113 13.72 -2.07 14.85
CA LEU A 113 13.61 -0.61 14.69
C LEU A 113 13.68 0.06 16.05
N GLU A 114 14.58 1.04 16.18
CA GLU A 114 14.60 1.89 17.36
C GLU A 114 13.38 2.81 17.38
N PRO A 115 12.66 2.92 18.51
CA PRO A 115 11.44 3.74 18.60
C PRO A 115 11.65 5.19 18.12
N SER A 116 12.81 5.77 18.42
CA SER A 116 13.19 7.13 18.01
C SER A 116 13.25 7.33 16.49
N ARG A 117 13.51 6.28 15.71
CA ARG A 117 13.64 6.33 14.25
C ARG A 117 12.34 5.97 13.51
N VAL A 118 11.33 5.46 14.21
CA VAL A 118 10.06 5.06 13.60
C VAL A 118 9.37 6.22 12.87
N PRO A 119 9.27 7.45 13.42
CA PRO A 119 8.62 8.56 12.71
C PRO A 119 9.28 8.90 11.36
N ASP A 120 10.60 8.90 11.31
CA ASP A 120 11.36 9.23 10.10
C ASP A 120 11.22 8.14 9.03
N ARG A 121 11.25 6.88 9.47
CA ARG A 121 11.01 5.72 8.60
C ARG A 121 9.60 5.75 8.02
N LEU A 122 8.61 6.02 8.85
CA LEU A 122 7.20 6.10 8.44
C LEU A 122 6.99 7.19 7.39
N ARG A 123 7.54 8.40 7.59
CA ARG A 123 7.48 9.48 6.59
C ARG A 123 8.12 9.07 5.26
N ARG A 124 9.29 8.41 5.30
CA ARG A 124 9.95 7.90 4.10
C ARG A 124 9.11 6.85 3.37
N TRP A 125 8.53 5.90 4.11
CA TRP A 125 7.69 4.84 3.53
C TRP A 125 6.40 5.39 2.93
N GLN A 126 5.75 6.33 3.61
CA GLN A 126 4.56 6.99 3.09
C GLN A 126 4.89 7.75 1.79
N ARG A 127 6.03 8.44 1.71
CA ARG A 127 6.49 9.10 0.48
C ARG A 127 6.72 8.10 -0.66
N ILE A 128 7.23 6.91 -0.37
CA ILE A 128 7.39 5.85 -1.38
C ILE A 128 6.01 5.40 -1.91
N ALA A 129 5.02 5.25 -1.03
CA ALA A 129 3.65 4.94 -1.43
C ALA A 129 3.03 6.07 -2.26
N GLU A 130 3.21 7.34 -1.89
CA GLU A 130 2.73 8.49 -2.66
C GLU A 130 3.32 8.53 -4.08
N GLU A 131 4.63 8.33 -4.20
CA GLU A 131 5.31 8.28 -5.50
C GLU A 131 4.87 7.07 -6.33
N ALA A 132 4.67 5.91 -5.71
CA ALA A 132 4.18 4.71 -6.38
C ALA A 132 2.72 4.88 -6.85
N ALA A 133 1.85 5.45 -6.02
CA ALA A 133 0.47 5.76 -6.38
C ALA A 133 0.42 6.75 -7.56
N ARG A 134 1.24 7.80 -7.49
CA ARG A 134 1.42 8.76 -8.58
C ARG A 134 1.81 8.06 -9.87
N GLN A 135 2.81 7.16 -9.85
CA GLN A 135 3.35 6.48 -11.04
C GLN A 135 2.49 5.32 -11.57
N SER A 136 1.71 4.68 -10.72
CA SER A 136 0.79 3.60 -11.11
C SER A 136 -0.57 4.12 -11.58
N GLY A 137 -0.84 5.40 -11.38
CA GLY A 137 -2.10 6.02 -11.78
C GLY A 137 -3.23 5.84 -10.75
N ARG A 138 -2.92 5.46 -9.51
CA ARG A 138 -3.88 5.39 -8.42
C ARG A 138 -4.30 6.78 -7.94
N ALA A 139 -5.61 6.95 -7.73
CA ALA A 139 -6.15 8.18 -7.14
C ALA A 139 -6.09 8.17 -5.61
N ASP A 140 -5.94 6.99 -5.01
CA ASP A 140 -5.72 6.79 -3.60
C ASP A 140 -4.24 6.46 -3.31
N VAL A 141 -3.79 6.79 -2.09
CA VAL A 141 -2.47 6.41 -1.60
C VAL A 141 -2.67 5.44 -0.44
N PRO A 142 -2.04 4.24 -0.47
CA PRO A 142 -2.18 3.32 0.64
C PRO A 142 -1.57 3.90 1.92
N VAL A 143 -2.23 3.61 3.03
CA VAL A 143 -1.72 3.97 4.35
C VAL A 143 -0.59 3.00 4.69
N VAL A 144 0.60 3.54 4.97
CA VAL A 144 1.66 2.77 5.62
C VAL A 144 1.58 3.03 7.12
N GLU A 145 1.42 1.98 7.92
CA GLU A 145 1.30 2.10 9.37
C GLU A 145 2.67 1.99 10.07
N ALA A 146 2.72 2.45 11.33
CA ALA A 146 3.89 2.25 12.17
C ALA A 146 4.10 0.74 12.43
N PRO A 147 5.35 0.28 12.57
CA PRO A 147 5.64 -1.11 12.90
C PRO A 147 4.98 -1.54 14.21
N THR A 148 4.34 -2.70 14.21
CA THR A 148 3.61 -3.22 15.38
C THR A 148 3.90 -4.71 15.61
N SER A 149 3.44 -5.27 16.73
CA SER A 149 3.51 -6.72 16.97
C SER A 149 2.42 -7.46 16.21
N LEU A 150 2.60 -8.77 15.99
CA LEU A 150 1.57 -9.62 15.39
C LEU A 150 0.26 -9.58 16.19
N GLU A 151 0.36 -9.63 17.52
CA GLU A 151 -0.78 -9.59 18.43
C GLU A 151 -1.60 -8.29 18.26
N ALA A 152 -0.94 -7.15 18.37
CA ALA A 152 -1.59 -5.85 18.25
C ALA A 152 -2.18 -5.62 16.84
N PHE A 153 -1.52 -6.15 15.81
CA PHE A 153 -2.08 -6.14 14.46
C PHE A 153 -3.38 -6.95 14.38
N LEU A 154 -3.41 -8.17 14.92
CA LEU A 154 -4.60 -9.03 14.89
C LEU A 154 -5.78 -8.42 15.67
N ASP A 155 -5.50 -7.78 16.81
CA ASP A 155 -6.51 -7.03 17.57
C ASP A 155 -7.09 -5.87 16.74
N ALA A 156 -6.22 -5.07 16.13
CA ALA A 156 -6.64 -3.93 15.31
C ALA A 156 -7.40 -4.39 14.05
N ALA A 157 -6.96 -5.48 13.41
CA ALA A 157 -7.66 -6.08 12.28
C ALA A 157 -9.06 -6.57 12.66
N GLY A 158 -9.20 -7.27 13.80
CA GLY A 158 -10.49 -7.69 14.33
C GLY A 158 -11.42 -6.52 14.62
N ALA A 159 -10.91 -5.45 15.23
CA ALA A 159 -11.68 -4.23 15.49
C ALA A 159 -12.17 -3.53 14.20
N ARG A 160 -11.42 -3.66 13.10
CA ARG A 160 -11.81 -3.15 11.76
C ARG A 160 -12.71 -4.12 10.98
N GLY A 161 -12.99 -5.31 11.52
CA GLY A 161 -13.73 -6.35 10.82
C GLY A 161 -12.95 -6.99 9.65
N GLU A 162 -11.61 -6.89 9.67
CA GLU A 162 -10.75 -7.50 8.66
C GLU A 162 -10.69 -9.02 8.84
N LYS A 163 -10.97 -9.78 7.77
CA LYS A 163 -10.72 -11.22 7.74
C LYS A 163 -9.25 -11.45 7.45
N VAL A 164 -8.54 -12.07 8.39
CA VAL A 164 -7.08 -12.26 8.32
C VAL A 164 -6.75 -13.66 7.83
N ALA A 165 -5.74 -13.79 6.96
CA ALA A 165 -5.06 -15.06 6.67
C ALA A 165 -3.54 -14.91 6.79
N LEU A 166 -2.86 -15.92 7.32
CA LEU A 166 -1.40 -15.95 7.42
C LEU A 166 -0.81 -16.90 6.37
N LEU A 167 0.16 -16.40 5.61
CA LEU A 167 0.91 -17.20 4.65
C LEU A 167 2.04 -17.94 5.35
N TRP A 168 2.09 -19.26 5.19
CA TRP A 168 3.15 -20.07 5.76
C TRP A 168 3.60 -21.19 4.84
N GLU A 169 4.92 -21.35 4.72
CA GLU A 169 5.55 -22.39 3.88
C GLU A 169 5.35 -23.81 4.41
N GLY A 170 5.03 -23.95 5.69
CA GLY A 170 4.65 -25.22 6.32
C GLY A 170 3.26 -25.70 5.88
N GLU A 171 2.42 -24.81 5.36
CA GLU A 171 1.04 -25.13 4.95
C GLU A 171 0.99 -25.65 3.50
N ARG A 172 1.53 -26.86 3.31
CA ARG A 172 1.69 -27.47 1.98
C ARG A 172 0.49 -28.26 1.50
N GLU A 173 -0.41 -28.69 2.37
CA GLU A 173 -1.56 -29.53 2.01
C GLU A 173 -2.91 -28.94 2.47
N GLY A 174 -2.90 -27.90 3.30
CA GLY A 174 -4.12 -27.22 3.73
C GLY A 174 -4.65 -26.18 2.73
N LEU A 175 -5.47 -25.29 3.28
CA LEU A 175 -6.22 -24.26 2.55
C LEU A 175 -5.30 -23.39 1.67
N ARG A 176 -5.68 -23.19 0.41
CA ARG A 176 -4.96 -22.27 -0.48
C ARG A 176 -5.48 -20.85 -0.34
N LEU A 177 -4.60 -19.88 -0.53
CA LEU A 177 -4.97 -18.46 -0.48
C LEU A 177 -6.18 -18.14 -1.38
N GLY A 178 -6.19 -18.66 -2.60
CA GLY A 178 -7.29 -18.43 -3.54
C GLY A 178 -8.64 -18.97 -3.03
N GLU A 179 -8.64 -20.15 -2.41
CA GLU A 179 -9.86 -20.77 -1.85
C GLU A 179 -10.38 -20.01 -0.63
N TRP A 180 -9.45 -19.53 0.22
CA TRP A 180 -9.80 -18.68 1.35
C TRP A 180 -10.48 -17.39 0.90
N VAL A 181 -9.95 -16.72 -0.12
CA VAL A 181 -10.54 -15.45 -0.61
C VAL A 181 -11.98 -15.63 -1.06
N GLU A 182 -12.31 -16.74 -1.73
CA GLU A 182 -13.69 -17.03 -2.16
C GLU A 182 -14.66 -17.08 -0.97
N GLY A 183 -14.28 -17.75 0.13
CA GLY A 183 -15.08 -17.79 1.35
C GLY A 183 -15.04 -16.48 2.16
N ALA A 184 -14.00 -15.67 1.97
CA ALA A 184 -13.78 -14.43 2.70
C ALA A 184 -14.38 -13.19 2.02
N ARG A 185 -14.95 -13.30 0.81
CA ARG A 185 -15.59 -12.18 0.08
C ARG A 185 -16.59 -11.39 0.94
N GLY A 186 -16.85 -10.14 0.53
CA GLY A 186 -17.87 -9.27 1.13
C GLY A 186 -17.41 -8.47 2.35
N GLY A 187 -16.10 -8.33 2.57
CA GLY A 187 -15.54 -7.51 3.64
C GLY A 187 -14.05 -7.22 3.45
N PRO A 188 -13.46 -6.40 4.33
CA PRO A 188 -12.05 -6.07 4.26
C PRO A 188 -11.18 -7.30 4.59
N LEU A 189 -10.08 -7.46 3.85
CA LEU A 189 -9.18 -8.61 3.97
C LEU A 189 -7.81 -8.16 4.45
N ALA A 190 -7.13 -9.02 5.20
CA ALA A 190 -5.73 -8.82 5.52
C ALA A 190 -4.91 -10.10 5.32
N ILE A 191 -3.73 -9.95 4.73
CA ILE A 191 -2.78 -11.05 4.53
C ILE A 191 -1.51 -10.79 5.34
N VAL A 192 -1.08 -11.79 6.11
CA VAL A 192 0.16 -11.75 6.90
C VAL A 192 1.25 -12.51 6.17
N VAL A 193 2.39 -11.85 5.96
CA VAL A 193 3.57 -12.42 5.30
C VAL A 193 4.77 -12.27 6.23
N GLY A 194 5.51 -13.37 6.46
CA GLY A 194 6.68 -13.39 7.33
C GLY A 194 7.89 -12.59 6.79
N PRO A 195 8.93 -12.42 7.62
CA PRO A 195 10.21 -11.83 7.20
C PRO A 195 11.07 -12.88 6.47
N GLU A 196 12.32 -12.55 6.14
CA GLU A 196 13.25 -13.48 5.48
C GLU A 196 13.53 -14.75 6.30
N GLY A 197 13.43 -14.69 7.63
CA GLY A 197 13.60 -15.85 8.51
C GLY A 197 12.37 -16.75 8.64
N GLY A 198 11.28 -16.42 7.94
CA GLY A 198 10.00 -17.11 8.07
C GLY A 198 9.31 -16.85 9.41
N LEU A 199 8.20 -17.55 9.62
CA LEU A 199 7.38 -17.47 10.83
C LEU A 199 7.71 -18.61 11.78
N THR A 200 7.56 -18.39 13.08
CA THR A 200 7.70 -19.44 14.09
C THR A 200 6.38 -20.20 14.26
N GLU A 201 6.46 -21.45 14.74
CA GLU A 201 5.28 -22.24 15.13
C GLU A 201 4.41 -21.49 16.15
N LYS A 202 5.03 -20.71 17.04
CA LYS A 202 4.33 -19.88 18.01
C LYS A 202 3.50 -18.78 17.34
N GLU A 203 4.07 -18.08 16.37
CA GLU A 203 3.34 -17.04 15.60
C GLU A 203 2.19 -17.64 14.79
N VAL A 204 2.40 -18.84 14.22
CA VAL A 204 1.36 -19.59 13.50
C VAL A 204 0.23 -20.00 14.46
N ALA A 205 0.57 -20.48 15.65
CA ALA A 205 -0.41 -20.83 16.69
C ALA A 205 -1.21 -19.61 17.16
N GLN A 206 -0.57 -18.46 17.38
CA GLN A 206 -1.25 -17.21 17.77
C GLN A 206 -2.32 -16.78 16.76
N VAL A 207 -2.06 -16.95 15.46
CA VAL A 207 -3.05 -16.64 14.41
C VAL A 207 -4.22 -17.63 14.44
N ARG A 208 -3.93 -18.93 14.60
CA ARG A 208 -4.96 -19.98 14.70
C ARG A 208 -5.85 -19.80 15.93
N GLU A 209 -5.28 -19.43 17.08
CA GLU A 209 -6.02 -19.15 18.32
C GLU A 209 -7.01 -17.98 18.17
N ARG A 210 -6.70 -17.03 17.29
CA ARG A 210 -7.59 -15.91 16.94
C ARG A 210 -8.58 -16.25 15.81
N GLY A 211 -8.69 -17.52 15.44
CA GLY A 211 -9.63 -18.02 14.44
C GLY A 211 -9.27 -17.68 12.99
N ALA A 212 -8.07 -17.13 12.75
CA ALA A 212 -7.61 -16.82 11.41
C ALA A 212 -6.91 -18.04 10.77
N PRO A 213 -7.21 -18.37 9.50
CA PRO A 213 -6.60 -19.51 8.84
C PRO A 213 -5.14 -19.25 8.47
N VAL A 214 -4.39 -20.35 8.45
CA VAL A 214 -3.06 -20.44 7.84
C VAL A 214 -3.25 -20.99 6.43
N VAL A 215 -2.66 -20.35 5.43
CA VAL A 215 -2.88 -20.70 4.02
C VAL A 215 -1.57 -20.82 3.25
N GLY A 216 -1.58 -21.69 2.24
CA GLY A 216 -0.45 -21.88 1.33
C GLY A 216 -0.53 -21.00 0.06
N LEU A 217 0.64 -20.64 -0.48
CA LEU A 217 0.81 -19.88 -1.74
C LEU A 217 1.49 -20.74 -2.84
N GLY A 218 1.05 -22.00 -2.95
CA GLY A 218 1.61 -22.98 -3.89
C GLY A 218 2.78 -23.77 -3.33
N SER A 219 3.42 -24.57 -4.20
CA SER A 219 4.42 -25.57 -3.80
C SER A 219 5.86 -25.05 -3.73
N ARG A 220 6.12 -23.84 -4.24
CA ARG A 220 7.46 -23.25 -4.28
C ARG A 220 7.66 -22.35 -3.08
N ILE A 221 8.83 -22.43 -2.48
CA ILE A 221 9.27 -21.45 -1.47
C ILE A 221 9.56 -20.14 -2.20
N LEU A 222 8.83 -19.09 -1.84
CA LEU A 222 9.02 -17.75 -2.36
C LEU A 222 9.83 -16.92 -1.35
N ARG A 223 10.63 -15.99 -1.86
CA ARG A 223 11.22 -14.95 -1.00
C ARG A 223 10.11 -14.09 -0.41
N ALA A 224 10.34 -13.53 0.78
CA ALA A 224 9.34 -12.75 1.50
C ALA A 224 8.75 -11.62 0.64
N GLU A 225 9.59 -10.83 -0.03
CA GLU A 225 9.16 -9.76 -0.94
C GLU A 225 8.32 -10.27 -2.12
N THR A 226 8.65 -11.46 -2.65
CA THR A 226 7.90 -12.09 -3.74
C THR A 226 6.56 -12.67 -3.27
N ALA A 227 6.55 -13.28 -2.08
CA ALA A 227 5.34 -13.83 -1.47
C ALA A 227 4.30 -12.74 -1.22
N ALA A 228 4.72 -11.57 -0.74
CA ALA A 228 3.87 -10.42 -0.52
C ALA A 228 3.12 -9.98 -1.80
N ILE A 229 3.87 -9.82 -2.89
CA ILE A 229 3.30 -9.37 -4.16
C ILE A 229 2.44 -10.45 -4.82
N ALA A 230 2.91 -11.69 -4.84
CA ALA A 230 2.14 -12.80 -5.38
C ALA A 230 0.82 -13.01 -4.62
N ALA A 231 0.83 -12.89 -3.29
CA ALA A 231 -0.36 -12.99 -2.48
C ALA A 231 -1.35 -11.86 -2.76
N LEU A 232 -0.89 -10.61 -2.81
CA LEU A 232 -1.72 -9.47 -3.18
C LEU A 232 -2.35 -9.67 -4.57
N SER A 233 -1.56 -10.09 -5.56
CA SER A 233 -2.08 -10.36 -6.90
C SER A 233 -3.16 -11.44 -6.90
N VAL A 234 -2.98 -12.53 -6.15
CA VAL A 234 -4.00 -13.59 -6.04
C VAL A 234 -5.27 -13.07 -5.37
N VAL A 235 -5.15 -12.33 -4.26
CA VAL A 235 -6.31 -11.78 -3.55
C VAL A 235 -7.07 -10.82 -4.45
N LEU A 236 -6.39 -9.85 -5.07
CA LEU A 236 -7.01 -8.84 -5.91
C LEU A 236 -7.61 -9.43 -7.18
N HIS A 237 -6.95 -10.42 -7.80
CA HIS A 237 -7.53 -11.16 -8.92
C HIS A 237 -8.83 -11.85 -8.53
N ARG A 238 -8.84 -12.54 -7.38
CA ARG A 238 -10.05 -13.19 -6.86
C ARG A 238 -11.14 -12.18 -6.53
N LEU A 239 -10.80 -10.98 -6.08
CA LEU A 239 -11.77 -9.89 -5.86
C LEU A 239 -12.27 -9.22 -7.15
N GLY A 240 -11.67 -9.50 -8.32
CA GLY A 240 -12.02 -8.88 -9.59
C GLY A 240 -11.35 -7.52 -9.84
N GLU A 241 -10.33 -7.18 -9.06
CA GLU A 241 -9.57 -5.93 -9.17
C GLU A 241 -8.35 -6.06 -10.11
N LEU A 242 -7.92 -7.29 -10.40
CA LEU A 242 -6.70 -7.56 -11.16
C LEU A 242 -6.86 -8.76 -12.11
N GLY A 243 -7.22 -8.47 -13.37
CA GLY A 243 -7.42 -9.49 -14.41
C GLY A 243 -8.50 -10.50 -14.06
#